data_AF-A0A2S8G7M7-F1
#
_entry.id   AF-A0A2S8G7M7-F1
#
_cell.length_a   1.000
_cell.length_b   1.000
_cell.length_c   1.000
_cell.angle_alpha   90.00
_cell.angle_beta   90.00
_cell.angle_gamma   90.00
#
_symmetry.space_group_name_H-M   'P 1'
#
loop_
_entity.id
_entity.type
_entity.pdbx_description
1 polymer ?
#
loop_
_entity_poly.entity_id
_entity_poly.type
_entity_poly.pdbx_seq_one_letter_code
_entity_poly.pdbx_strand_id
1 'polypeptide(L)'
;MDDVKKKVLLDLFVSPWVIVPMVGGLSAWMLSWGMDGSTTLNMIGLAGVLAGMGIQASRLIFGIEDLTKKAHTYVTEQEKLEQEQKLDQLMVRLKKDEDPRSEECLKRLRTLHASLALEPPQGHTATMFREKVDKLFLAAVRQLERSLELWEKSRRLPGNTSRLLLTERKKAVDEVVLTVNHLSRTVEQYHAFQLKDSDDELAKLREELDRTIEVARRTEEVIDALDSPRQYDDAEYER
;
A
#
# COMPACT_ATOMS: atom_id res chain seq x y z
N MET A 1 20.20 12.86 9.25
CA MET A 1 19.52 12.22 10.39
C MET A 1 19.04 13.33 11.30
N ASP A 2 17.78 13.71 11.11
CA ASP A 2 17.46 15.10 10.76
C ASP A 2 16.82 15.90 11.90
N ASP A 3 17.17 17.19 11.96
CA ASP A 3 16.66 18.20 12.92
C ASP A 3 15.13 18.23 13.02
N VAL A 4 14.43 17.74 12.00
CA VAL A 4 12.98 17.59 11.96
C VAL A 4 12.48 16.60 13.01
N LYS A 5 13.15 15.45 13.18
CA LYS A 5 12.79 14.45 14.21
C LYS A 5 12.97 15.02 15.63
N LYS A 6 13.99 15.85 15.83
CA LYS A 6 14.29 16.49 17.11
C LYS A 6 13.28 17.57 17.46
N LYS A 7 12.86 18.38 16.49
CA LYS A 7 11.85 19.44 16.66
C LYS A 7 10.46 18.88 16.96
N VAL A 8 10.07 17.79 16.28
CA VAL A 8 8.76 17.14 16.48
C VAL A 8 8.68 16.44 17.84
N LEU A 9 9.77 15.81 18.31
CA LEU A 9 9.84 15.26 19.67
C LEU A 9 9.78 16.36 20.74
N LEU A 10 10.39 17.52 20.50
CA LEU A 10 10.36 18.64 21.43
C LEU A 10 8.95 19.24 21.55
N ASP A 11 8.25 19.40 20.44
CA ASP A 11 6.87 19.93 20.41
C ASP A 11 5.88 18.98 21.10
N LEU A 12 6.12 17.66 21.03
CA LEU A 12 5.31 16.66 21.73
C LEU A 12 5.47 16.75 23.26
N PHE A 13 6.66 17.15 23.74
CA PHE A 13 6.95 17.31 25.16
C PHE A 13 6.50 18.65 25.74
N VAL A 14 6.22 19.67 24.90
CA VAL A 14 5.89 21.03 25.34
C VAL A 14 4.50 21.45 24.87
N SER A 15 3.48 20.60 25.08
CA SER A 15 2.09 21.05 24.88
C SER A 15 1.57 21.77 26.15
N PRO A 16 1.08 23.03 26.07
CA PRO A 16 0.69 23.86 27.23
C PRO A 16 -0.35 23.24 28.18
N TRP A 17 -1.13 22.27 27.71
CA TRP A 17 -2.21 21.64 28.49
C TRP A 17 -1.72 20.49 29.42
N VAL A 18 -0.45 20.07 29.30
CA VAL A 18 0.20 19.07 30.17
C VAL A 18 0.88 19.72 31.38
N ILE A 19 1.27 20.99 31.25
CA ILE A 19 1.97 21.73 32.30
C ILE A 19 1.01 22.12 33.43
N VAL A 20 -0.26 22.44 33.12
CA VAL A 20 -1.24 22.91 34.12
C VAL A 20 -1.53 21.88 35.22
N PRO A 21 -1.82 20.59 34.93
CA PRO A 21 -2.06 19.60 36.00
C PRO A 21 -0.76 19.20 36.71
N MET A 22 0.36 19.13 36.00
CA MET A 22 1.65 18.69 36.56
C MET A 22 2.23 19.74 37.51
N VAL A 23 2.20 21.01 37.11
CA VAL A 23 2.62 22.15 37.95
C VAL A 23 1.58 22.40 39.04
N GLY A 24 0.28 22.28 38.76
CA GLY A 24 -0.77 22.38 39.77
C GLY A 24 -0.66 21.32 40.87
N GLY A 25 -0.37 20.07 40.51
CA GLY A 25 -0.13 18.97 41.45
C GLY A 25 1.14 19.16 42.27
N LEU A 26 2.26 19.54 41.63
CA LEU A 26 3.52 19.86 42.33
C LEU A 26 3.39 21.06 43.28
N SER A 27 2.63 22.10 42.88
CA SER A 27 2.37 23.27 43.72
C SER A 27 1.52 22.91 44.95
N ALA A 28 0.48 22.09 44.77
CA ALA A 28 -0.34 21.60 45.88
C ALA A 28 0.46 20.69 46.83
N TRP A 29 1.39 19.89 46.30
CA TRP A 29 2.25 19.01 47.10
C TRP A 29 3.30 19.79 47.89
N MET A 30 3.89 20.84 47.32
CA MET A 30 4.76 21.77 48.04
C MET A 30 4.02 22.55 49.13
N LEU A 31 2.78 22.99 48.87
CA LEU A 31 1.95 23.67 49.87
C LEU A 31 1.55 22.75 51.03
N SER A 32 1.32 21.46 50.75
CA SER A 32 1.04 20.43 51.78
C SER A 32 2.21 20.20 52.74
N TRP A 33 3.45 20.39 52.28
CA TRP A 33 4.65 20.25 53.11
C TRP A 33 4.91 21.46 54.03
N GLY A 34 4.34 22.63 53.72
CA GLY A 34 4.53 23.88 54.48
C GLY A 34 3.44 24.19 55.51
N MET A 35 2.31 23.48 55.49
CA MET A 35 1.16 23.73 56.38
C MET A 35 0.70 22.38 56.97
N ASP A 36 1.21 22.07 58.16
CA ASP A 36 0.94 20.89 59.00
C ASP A 36 -0.04 19.85 58.39
N GLY A 37 0.53 18.85 57.71
CA GLY A 37 -0.09 18.12 56.60
C GLY A 37 -1.38 17.35 56.93
N SER A 38 -2.49 17.74 56.31
CA SER A 38 -3.74 16.96 56.34
C SER A 38 -3.66 15.73 55.42
N THR A 39 -3.94 14.54 55.98
CA THR A 39 -3.89 13.24 55.28
C THR A 39 -4.72 13.19 54.00
N THR A 40 -5.84 13.93 53.96
CA THR A 40 -6.73 14.04 52.80
C THR A 40 -6.10 14.78 51.62
N LEU A 41 -5.32 15.84 51.88
CA LEU A 41 -4.67 16.62 50.83
C LEU A 41 -3.51 15.84 50.19
N ASN A 42 -2.78 15.06 50.99
CA ASN A 42 -1.73 14.16 50.49
C ASN A 42 -2.28 13.03 49.63
N MET A 43 -3.44 12.45 49.98
CA MET A 43 -4.10 11.43 49.14
C MET A 43 -4.61 12.01 47.82
N ILE A 44 -5.20 13.20 47.83
CA ILE A 44 -5.67 13.87 46.60
C ILE A 44 -4.49 14.23 45.70
N GLY A 45 -3.38 14.72 46.28
CA GLY A 45 -2.15 15.00 45.55
C GLY A 45 -1.56 13.74 44.90
N LEU A 46 -1.45 12.64 45.66
CA LEU A 46 -0.94 11.36 45.14
C LEU A 46 -1.86 10.78 44.06
N ALA A 47 -3.17 10.81 44.26
CA ALA A 47 -4.15 10.34 43.28
C ALA A 47 -4.10 11.18 41.98
N GLY A 48 -3.94 12.50 42.09
CA GLY A 48 -3.77 13.39 40.94
C GLY A 48 -2.48 13.12 40.16
N VAL A 49 -1.37 12.88 40.85
CA VAL A 49 -0.08 12.53 40.23
C VAL A 49 -0.17 11.16 39.52
N LEU A 50 -0.78 10.16 40.16
CA LEU A 50 -0.95 8.83 39.57
C LEU A 50 -1.93 8.84 38.39
N ALA A 51 -3.04 9.58 38.49
CA ALA A 51 -3.97 9.75 37.37
C ALA A 51 -3.30 10.51 36.20
N GLY A 52 -2.54 11.56 36.49
CA GLY A 52 -1.76 12.30 35.48
C GLY A 52 -0.72 11.43 34.78
N MET A 53 0.01 10.60 35.55
CA MET A 53 0.94 9.61 34.98
C MET A 53 0.23 8.54 34.15
N GLY A 54 -0.93 8.05 34.61
CA GLY A 54 -1.73 7.07 33.86
C GLY A 54 -2.24 7.61 32.53
N ILE A 55 -2.76 8.84 32.52
CA ILE A 55 -3.23 9.51 31.30
C ILE A 55 -2.04 9.78 30.37
N GLN A 56 -0.90 10.25 30.88
CA GLN A 56 0.30 10.49 30.08
C GLN A 56 0.87 9.19 29.48
N ALA A 57 0.91 8.11 30.25
CA ALA A 57 1.35 6.80 29.78
C ALA A 57 0.42 6.25 28.69
N SER A 58 -0.90 6.35 28.86
CA SER A 58 -1.86 5.93 27.84
C SER A 58 -1.69 6.69 26.53
N ARG A 59 -1.46 8.01 26.59
CA ARG A 59 -1.23 8.84 25.40
C ARG A 59 0.12 8.59 24.73
N LEU A 60 1.15 8.21 25.48
CA LEU A 60 2.43 7.79 24.91
C LEU A 60 2.29 6.46 24.18
N ILE A 61 1.58 5.49 24.77
CA ILE A 61 1.37 4.18 24.16
C ILE A 61 0.54 4.31 22.88
N PHE A 62 -0.59 5.03 22.91
CA PHE A 62 -1.47 5.17 21.74
C PHE A 62 -1.00 6.24 20.73
N GLY A 63 -0.31 7.29 21.16
CA GLY A 63 0.12 8.40 20.29
C GLY A 63 1.36 8.10 19.45
N ILE A 64 2.21 7.15 19.87
CA ILE A 64 3.38 6.73 19.10
C ILE A 64 2.97 6.00 17.82
N GLU A 65 1.86 5.26 17.82
CA GLU A 65 1.35 4.56 16.64
C GLU A 65 0.90 5.54 15.56
N ASP A 66 0.12 6.56 15.94
CA ASP A 66 -0.32 7.61 15.02
C ASP A 66 0.84 8.48 14.52
N LEU A 67 1.82 8.78 15.38
CA LEU A 67 3.01 9.55 15.01
C LEU A 67 3.93 8.74 14.09
N THR A 68 4.10 7.45 14.34
CA THR A 68 4.88 6.53 13.50
C THR A 68 4.21 6.35 12.14
N LYS A 69 2.88 6.20 12.11
CA LYS A 69 2.11 6.13 10.86
C LYS A 69 2.20 7.42 10.05
N LYS A 70 2.12 8.59 10.69
CA LYS A 70 2.31 9.91 10.05
C LYS A 70 3.73 10.13 9.53
N ALA A 71 4.74 9.71 10.30
CA ALA A 71 6.13 9.82 9.88
C ALA A 71 6.43 8.89 8.69
N HIS A 72 5.92 7.65 8.72
CA HIS A 72 6.08 6.72 7.59
C HIS A 72 5.38 7.22 6.34
N THR A 73 4.12 7.66 6.44
CA THR A 73 3.38 8.19 5.29
C THR A 73 4.06 9.42 4.69
N TYR A 74 4.53 10.36 5.52
CA TYR A 74 5.27 11.54 5.06
C TYR A 74 6.55 11.17 4.29
N VAL A 75 7.36 10.24 4.82
CA VAL A 75 8.60 9.79 4.15
C VAL A 75 8.28 9.10 2.83
N THR A 76 7.30 8.20 2.80
CA THR A 76 6.91 7.48 1.57
C THR A 76 6.34 8.41 0.51
N GLU A 77 5.56 9.42 0.89
CA GLU A 77 5.01 10.41 -0.04
C GLU A 77 6.11 11.31 -0.61
N GLN A 78 7.06 11.74 0.24
CA GLN A 78 8.21 12.52 -0.21
C GLN A 78 9.07 11.73 -1.21
N GLU A 79 9.36 10.46 -0.93
CA GLU A 79 10.13 9.59 -1.84
C GLU A 79 9.44 9.44 -3.20
N LYS A 80 8.11 9.28 -3.22
CA LYS A 80 7.32 9.22 -4.46
C LYS A 80 7.41 10.51 -5.25
N LEU A 81 7.25 11.66 -4.58
CA LEU A 81 7.36 12.97 -5.23
C LEU A 81 8.75 13.21 -5.83
N GLU A 82 9.80 12.85 -5.10
CA GLU A 82 11.18 12.95 -5.61
C GLU A 82 11.40 12.05 -6.84
N GLN A 83 10.82 10.84 -6.82
CA GLN A 83 10.89 9.93 -7.96
C GLN A 83 10.13 10.48 -9.17
N GLU A 84 8.93 11.03 -8.98
CA GLU A 84 8.15 11.65 -10.05
C GLU A 84 8.87 12.84 -10.67
N GLN A 85 9.47 13.70 -9.84
CA GLN A 85 10.28 14.83 -10.32
C GLN A 85 11.46 14.38 -11.17
N LYS A 86 12.16 13.29 -10.79
CA LYS A 86 13.24 12.72 -11.60
C LYS A 86 12.73 12.24 -12.96
N LEU A 87 11.57 11.59 -13.00
CA LEU A 87 10.96 11.15 -14.25
C LEU A 87 10.51 12.33 -15.13
N ASP A 88 10.00 13.40 -14.54
CA ASP A 88 9.64 14.63 -15.26
C ASP A 88 10.86 15.32 -15.86
N GLN A 89 11.94 15.42 -15.08
CA GLN A 89 13.22 15.95 -15.56
C GLN A 89 13.78 15.11 -16.70
N LEU A 90 13.71 13.77 -16.58
CA LEU A 90 14.13 12.87 -17.65
C LEU A 90 13.30 13.09 -18.92
N MET A 91 11.97 13.18 -18.79
CA MET A 91 11.07 13.43 -19.94
C MET A 91 11.41 14.74 -20.66
N VAL A 92 11.65 15.83 -19.91
CA VAL A 92 12.07 17.12 -20.50
C VAL A 92 13.41 17.01 -21.24
N ARG A 93 14.34 16.18 -20.75
CA ARG A 93 15.63 15.97 -21.41
C ARG A 93 15.51 15.07 -22.63
N LEU A 94 14.72 13.99 -22.57
CA LEU A 94 14.46 13.10 -23.70
C LEU A 94 13.79 13.84 -24.85
N LYS A 95 12.91 14.80 -24.57
CA LYS A 95 12.29 15.66 -25.60
C LYS A 95 13.31 16.49 -26.42
N LYS A 96 14.50 16.74 -25.84
CA LYS A 96 15.58 17.45 -26.53
C LYS A 96 16.47 16.50 -27.32
N ASP A 97 16.36 15.21 -27.07
CA ASP A 97 17.02 14.19 -27.85
C ASP A 97 16.25 14.04 -29.17
N GLU A 98 16.94 13.93 -30.30
CA GLU A 98 16.32 13.92 -31.63
C GLU A 98 15.61 12.57 -31.98
N ASP A 99 15.21 11.77 -30.98
CA ASP A 99 14.50 10.50 -31.16
C ASP A 99 13.15 10.49 -30.40
N PRO A 100 12.01 10.71 -31.08
CA PRO A 100 10.70 10.77 -30.42
C PRO A 100 10.30 9.45 -29.74
N ARG A 101 10.97 8.33 -30.06
CA ARG A 101 10.67 7.02 -29.46
C ARG A 101 11.07 6.96 -27.98
N SER A 102 12.09 7.73 -27.56
CA SER A 102 12.55 7.72 -26.16
C SER A 102 11.50 8.34 -25.22
N GLU A 103 10.95 9.50 -25.61
CA GLU A 103 9.85 10.18 -24.92
C GLU A 103 8.60 9.29 -24.85
N GLU A 104 8.18 8.73 -25.99
CA GLU A 104 6.99 7.88 -26.06
C GLU A 104 7.13 6.62 -25.19
N CYS A 105 8.31 5.98 -25.20
CA CYS A 105 8.59 4.84 -24.32
C CYS A 105 8.46 5.20 -22.84
N LEU A 106 9.01 6.34 -22.41
CA LEU A 106 8.89 6.78 -21.02
C LEU A 106 7.43 7.05 -20.64
N LYS A 107 6.66 7.70 -21.52
CA LYS A 107 5.24 7.97 -21.30
C LYS A 107 4.42 6.68 -21.16
N ARG A 108 4.65 5.70 -22.04
CA ARG A 108 4.01 4.39 -21.97
C ARG A 108 4.38 3.63 -20.70
N LEU A 109 5.66 3.64 -20.31
CA LEU A 109 6.13 3.04 -19.05
C LEU A 109 5.43 3.65 -17.83
N ARG A 110 5.32 4.99 -17.77
CA ARG A 110 4.63 5.67 -16.66
C ARG A 110 3.15 5.30 -16.62
N THR A 111 2.49 5.24 -17.79
CA THR A 111 1.08 4.87 -17.88
C THR A 111 0.84 3.44 -17.40
N LEU A 112 1.67 2.48 -17.85
CA LEU A 112 1.59 1.07 -17.41
C LEU A 112 1.86 0.90 -15.92
N HIS A 113 2.86 1.61 -15.39
CA HIS A 113 3.19 1.54 -13.98
C HIS A 113 2.08 2.17 -13.12
N ALA A 114 1.51 3.30 -13.57
CA ALA A 114 0.40 3.96 -12.89
C ALA A 114 -0.88 3.11 -12.91
N SER A 115 -1.20 2.45 -14.03
CA SER A 115 -2.38 1.58 -14.13
C SER A 115 -2.30 0.41 -13.17
N LEU A 116 -1.11 -0.18 -13.01
CA LEU A 116 -0.90 -1.21 -12.01
C LEU A 116 -1.00 -0.64 -10.60
N ALA A 117 -0.51 0.57 -10.35
CA ALA A 117 -0.51 1.19 -9.02
C ALA A 117 -1.91 1.46 -8.43
N LEU A 118 -2.96 1.58 -9.26
CA LEU A 118 -4.33 1.87 -8.84
C LEU A 118 -4.94 0.81 -7.92
N GLU A 119 -4.61 -0.46 -8.13
CA GLU A 119 -5.19 -1.57 -7.36
C GLU A 119 -4.12 -2.32 -6.57
N PRO A 120 -4.25 -2.43 -5.23
CA PRO A 120 -3.28 -3.16 -4.43
C PRO A 120 -3.22 -4.63 -4.88
N PRO A 121 -2.02 -5.23 -4.98
CA PRO A 121 -1.90 -6.62 -5.41
C PRO A 121 -2.61 -7.55 -4.42
N GLN A 122 -3.53 -8.36 -4.93
CA GLN A 122 -4.25 -9.36 -4.13
C GLN A 122 -3.56 -10.72 -4.25
N GLY A 123 -2.98 -11.19 -3.15
CA GLY A 123 -2.28 -12.47 -3.07
C GLY A 123 -0.81 -12.45 -3.51
N HIS A 124 -0.11 -13.54 -3.22
CA HIS A 124 1.35 -13.64 -3.42
C HIS A 124 1.77 -13.49 -4.89
N THR A 125 1.02 -14.10 -5.81
CA THR A 125 1.30 -14.04 -7.26
C THR A 125 1.20 -12.61 -7.79
N ALA A 126 0.21 -11.84 -7.34
CA ALA A 126 0.04 -10.44 -7.73
C ALA A 126 1.19 -9.56 -7.22
N THR A 127 1.65 -9.79 -5.98
CA THR A 127 2.79 -9.08 -5.41
C THR A 127 4.08 -9.37 -6.18
N MET A 128 4.35 -10.65 -6.45
CA MET A 128 5.53 -11.06 -7.22
C MET A 128 5.50 -10.51 -8.66
N PHE A 129 4.32 -10.50 -9.29
CA PHE A 129 4.13 -9.89 -10.60
C PHE A 129 4.47 -8.40 -10.58
N ARG A 130 3.90 -7.66 -9.62
CA ARG A 130 4.17 -6.23 -9.45
C ARG A 130 5.64 -5.94 -9.22
N GLU A 131 6.32 -6.67 -8.33
CA GLU A 131 7.75 -6.48 -8.08
C GLU A 131 8.60 -6.68 -9.35
N LYS A 132 8.21 -7.62 -10.23
CA LYS A 132 8.89 -7.83 -11.50
C LYS A 132 8.64 -6.68 -12.47
N VAL A 133 7.41 -6.18 -12.54
CA VAL A 133 7.08 -5.00 -13.34
C VAL A 133 7.86 -3.78 -12.85
N ASP A 134 7.94 -3.54 -11.55
CA ASP A 134 8.69 -2.42 -10.96
C ASP A 134 10.18 -2.49 -11.32
N LYS A 135 10.77 -3.70 -11.27
CA LYS A 135 12.17 -3.93 -11.67
C LYS A 135 12.38 -3.64 -13.16
N LEU A 136 11.47 -4.07 -14.03
CA LEU A 136 11.54 -3.80 -15.47
C LEU A 136 11.35 -2.32 -15.77
N PHE A 137 10.42 -1.66 -15.10
CA PHE A 137 10.21 -0.21 -15.20
C PHE A 137 11.49 0.56 -14.88
N LEU A 138 12.09 0.29 -13.71
CA LEU A 138 13.32 0.96 -13.29
C LEU A 138 14.50 0.65 -14.22
N ALA A 139 14.59 -0.59 -14.74
CA ALA A 139 15.62 -0.95 -15.71
C ALA A 139 15.46 -0.20 -17.04
N ALA A 140 14.23 -0.09 -17.54
CA ALA A 140 13.92 0.61 -18.77
C ALA A 140 14.17 2.12 -18.64
N VAL A 141 13.81 2.73 -17.50
CA VAL A 141 14.13 4.15 -17.20
C VAL A 141 15.64 4.38 -17.21
N ARG A 142 16.43 3.54 -16.52
CA ARG A 142 17.90 3.65 -16.53
C ARG A 142 18.49 3.48 -17.93
N GLN A 143 17.92 2.61 -18.76
CA GLN A 143 18.39 2.41 -20.13
C GLN A 143 18.08 3.64 -21.01
N LEU A 144 16.94 4.32 -20.79
CA LEU A 144 16.63 5.59 -21.43
C LEU A 144 17.59 6.70 -20.99
N GLU A 145 17.89 6.81 -19.69
CA GLU A 145 18.91 7.73 -19.17
C GLU A 145 20.28 7.50 -19.82
N ARG A 146 20.71 6.24 -19.90
CA ARG A 146 21.94 5.87 -20.58
C ARG A 146 21.92 6.25 -22.06
N SER A 147 20.79 6.04 -22.75
CA SER A 147 20.65 6.39 -24.16
C SER A 147 20.81 7.90 -24.40
N LEU A 148 20.30 8.72 -23.48
CA LEU A 148 20.44 10.16 -23.49
C LEU A 148 21.90 10.57 -23.23
N GLU A 149 22.58 9.96 -22.25
CA GLU A 149 24.00 10.21 -22.02
C GLU A 149 24.87 9.89 -23.25
N LEU A 150 24.56 8.79 -23.95
CA LEU A 150 25.27 8.41 -25.17
C LEU A 150 25.10 9.46 -26.26
N TRP A 151 23.91 10.05 -26.38
CA TRP A 151 23.66 11.18 -27.28
C TRP A 151 24.40 12.45 -26.87
N GLU A 152 24.34 12.83 -25.60
CA GLU A 152 25.04 14.01 -25.12
C GLU A 152 26.56 13.90 -25.32
N LYS A 153 27.12 12.69 -25.11
CA LYS A 153 28.53 12.38 -25.38
C LYS A 153 28.84 12.39 -26.88
N SER A 154 27.98 11.83 -27.73
CA SER A 154 28.20 11.79 -29.18
C SER A 154 28.25 13.19 -29.81
N ARG A 155 27.50 14.15 -29.26
CA ARG A 155 27.53 15.56 -29.69
C ARG A 155 28.82 16.30 -29.38
N ARG A 156 29.59 15.83 -28.40
CA ARG A 156 30.86 16.44 -27.97
C ARG A 156 32.08 15.81 -28.61
N LEU A 157 31.91 14.65 -29.25
CA LEU A 157 33.00 13.86 -29.80
C LEU A 157 32.98 13.89 -31.35
N PRO A 158 34.15 13.96 -32.01
CA PRO A 158 34.21 14.00 -33.46
C PRO A 158 34.05 12.61 -34.13
N GLY A 159 33.57 12.63 -35.37
CA GLY A 159 33.79 11.56 -36.36
C GLY A 159 33.26 10.17 -35.99
N ASN A 160 34.15 9.17 -36.04
CA ASN A 160 33.80 7.75 -35.91
C ASN A 160 33.32 7.37 -34.50
N THR A 161 33.88 7.97 -33.46
CA THR A 161 33.47 7.71 -32.07
C THR A 161 32.04 8.16 -31.81
N SER A 162 31.63 9.30 -32.38
CA SER A 162 30.25 9.78 -32.32
C SER A 162 29.27 8.78 -32.96
N ARG A 163 29.62 8.23 -34.13
CA ARG A 163 28.80 7.23 -34.83
C ARG A 163 28.64 5.93 -34.04
N LEU A 164 29.70 5.46 -33.39
CA LEU A 164 29.63 4.29 -32.50
C LEU A 164 28.67 4.53 -31.33
N LEU A 165 28.76 5.69 -30.67
CA LEU A 165 27.86 6.05 -29.57
C LEU A 165 26.40 6.16 -30.03
N LEU A 166 26.13 6.74 -31.20
CA LEU A 166 24.78 6.78 -31.77
C LEU A 166 24.24 5.39 -32.13
N THR A 167 25.11 4.47 -32.53
CA THR A 167 24.74 3.07 -32.79
C THR A 167 24.36 2.35 -31.49
N GLU A 168 25.16 2.51 -30.44
CA GLU A 168 24.85 1.96 -29.11
C GLU A 168 23.60 2.59 -28.50
N ARG A 169 23.40 3.90 -28.70
CA ARG A 169 22.16 4.59 -28.34
C ARG A 169 20.96 3.93 -29.02
N LYS A 170 21.03 3.71 -30.34
CA LYS A 170 19.93 3.11 -31.09
C LYS A 170 19.56 1.74 -30.53
N LYS A 171 20.55 0.88 -30.25
CA LYS A 171 20.33 -0.43 -29.61
C LYS A 171 19.64 -0.30 -28.27
N ALA A 172 20.09 0.63 -27.42
CA ALA A 172 19.48 0.88 -26.11
C ALA A 172 18.01 1.29 -26.22
N VAL A 173 17.68 2.20 -27.15
CA VAL A 173 16.29 2.62 -27.39
C VAL A 173 15.46 1.47 -27.95
N ASP A 174 15.99 0.70 -28.90
CA ASP A 174 15.28 -0.44 -29.50
C ASP A 174 14.98 -1.53 -28.44
N GLU A 175 15.90 -1.79 -27.51
CA GLU A 175 15.70 -2.70 -26.37
C GLU A 175 14.59 -2.20 -25.43
N VAL A 176 14.56 -0.89 -25.14
CA VAL A 176 13.48 -0.30 -24.34
C VAL A 176 12.14 -0.45 -25.06
N VAL A 177 12.06 -0.15 -26.36
CA VAL A 177 10.83 -0.32 -27.15
C VAL A 177 10.31 -1.76 -27.06
N LEU A 178 11.19 -2.75 -27.22
CA LEU A 178 10.83 -4.16 -27.08
C LEU A 178 10.31 -4.47 -25.67
N THR A 179 10.99 -3.95 -24.65
CA THR A 179 10.62 -4.14 -23.24
C THR A 179 9.24 -3.53 -22.94
N VAL A 180 8.96 -2.30 -23.39
CA VAL A 180 7.66 -1.65 -23.20
C VAL A 180 6.55 -2.43 -23.89
N ASN A 181 6.78 -2.90 -25.11
CA ASN A 181 5.79 -3.69 -25.85
C ASN A 181 5.53 -5.04 -25.19
N HIS A 182 6.58 -5.71 -24.71
CA HIS A 182 6.43 -6.96 -23.97
C HIS A 182 5.69 -6.73 -22.66
N LEU A 183 6.06 -5.71 -21.89
CA LEU A 183 5.42 -5.36 -20.64
C LEU A 183 3.92 -5.04 -20.83
N SER A 184 3.59 -4.27 -21.87
CA SER A 184 2.18 -3.96 -22.21
C SER A 184 1.37 -5.24 -22.39
N ARG A 185 1.88 -6.18 -23.21
CA ARG A 185 1.20 -7.46 -23.46
C ARG A 185 1.09 -8.32 -22.21
N THR A 186 2.13 -8.37 -21.38
CA THR A 186 2.11 -9.17 -20.16
C THR A 186 1.13 -8.61 -19.14
N VAL A 187 1.02 -7.28 -19.02
CA VAL A 187 0.02 -6.62 -18.17
C VAL A 187 -1.40 -6.87 -18.68
N GLU A 188 -1.63 -6.78 -19.99
CA GLU A 188 -2.93 -7.13 -20.60
C GLU A 188 -3.31 -8.60 -20.35
N GLN A 189 -2.36 -9.53 -20.52
CA GLN A 189 -2.57 -10.95 -20.23
C GLN A 189 -2.87 -11.20 -18.76
N TYR A 190 -2.19 -10.49 -17.86
CA TYR A 190 -2.43 -10.59 -16.43
C TYR A 190 -3.84 -10.11 -16.06
N HIS A 191 -4.29 -8.97 -16.60
CA HIS A 191 -5.67 -8.50 -16.38
C HIS A 191 -6.70 -9.45 -16.98
N ALA A 192 -6.46 -10.00 -18.18
CA ALA A 192 -7.34 -10.99 -18.78
C ALA A 192 -7.43 -12.29 -17.95
N PHE A 193 -6.33 -12.70 -17.32
CA PHE A 193 -6.31 -13.84 -16.40
C PHE A 193 -7.13 -13.56 -15.14
N GLN A 194 -6.96 -12.38 -14.53
CA GLN A 194 -7.72 -11.96 -13.34
C GLN A 194 -9.24 -11.93 -13.60
N LEU A 195 -9.67 -11.42 -14.75
CA LEU A 195 -11.09 -11.40 -15.13
C LEU A 195 -11.66 -12.82 -15.27
N LYS A 196 -10.91 -13.73 -15.92
CA LYS A 196 -11.33 -15.13 -16.08
C LYS A 196 -11.41 -15.89 -14.76
N ASP A 197 -10.44 -15.69 -13.87
CA ASP A 197 -10.42 -16.35 -12.56
C ASP A 197 -11.64 -15.93 -11.73
N SER A 198 -12.02 -14.65 -11.79
CA SER A 198 -13.23 -14.13 -11.14
C SER A 198 -14.53 -14.69 -11.74
N ASP A 199 -14.62 -14.79 -13.08
CA ASP A 199 -15.77 -15.39 -13.76
C ASP A 199 -15.93 -16.88 -13.40
N ASP A 200 -14.82 -17.63 -13.37
CA ASP A 200 -14.81 -19.05 -13.01
C ASP A 200 -15.16 -19.26 -11.53
N GLU A 201 -14.70 -18.39 -10.63
CA GLU A 201 -15.07 -18.41 -9.21
C GLU A 201 -16.57 -18.16 -9.00
N LEU A 202 -17.13 -17.17 -9.70
CA LEU A 202 -18.56 -16.88 -9.66
C LEU A 202 -19.39 -18.05 -10.21
N ALA A 203 -18.93 -18.69 -11.29
CA ALA A 203 -19.58 -19.87 -11.86
C ALA A 203 -19.61 -21.04 -10.87
N LYS A 204 -18.49 -21.29 -10.16
CA LYS A 204 -18.41 -22.31 -9.11
C LYS A 204 -19.36 -22.03 -7.95
N LEU A 205 -19.40 -20.79 -7.45
CA LEU A 205 -20.29 -20.40 -6.37
C LEU A 205 -21.78 -20.57 -6.74
N ARG A 206 -22.15 -20.31 -8.00
CA ARG A 206 -23.51 -20.58 -8.50
C ARG A 206 -23.83 -22.07 -8.52
N GLU A 207 -22.91 -22.89 -9.01
CA GLU A 207 -23.09 -24.34 -9.03
C GLU A 207 -23.20 -24.92 -7.61
N GLU A 208 -22.41 -24.41 -6.66
CA GLU A 208 -22.52 -24.79 -5.25
C GLU A 208 -23.86 -24.39 -4.65
N LEU A 209 -24.35 -23.18 -4.93
CA LEU A 209 -25.66 -22.73 -4.48
C LEU A 209 -26.78 -23.62 -5.03
N ASP A 210 -26.76 -23.92 -6.33
CA ASP A 210 -27.75 -24.80 -6.97
C ASP A 210 -27.76 -26.20 -6.33
N ARG A 211 -26.58 -26.76 -6.02
CA ARG A 211 -26.50 -28.04 -5.28
C ARG A 211 -27.12 -27.93 -3.89
N THR A 212 -26.88 -26.83 -3.16
CA THR A 212 -27.48 -26.67 -1.82
C THR A 212 -29.00 -26.55 -1.88
N ILE A 213 -29.55 -25.89 -2.91
CA ILE A 213 -30.99 -25.81 -3.14
C ILE A 213 -31.56 -27.19 -3.48
N GLU A 214 -30.88 -27.97 -4.32
CA GLU A 214 -31.32 -29.31 -4.68
C GLU A 214 -31.34 -30.25 -3.47
N VAL A 215 -30.31 -30.18 -2.61
CA VAL A 215 -30.26 -30.93 -1.35
C VAL A 215 -31.41 -30.52 -0.44
N ALA A 216 -31.65 -29.21 -0.26
CA ALA A 216 -32.76 -28.73 0.54
C ALA A 216 -34.11 -29.26 0.02
N ARG A 217 -34.34 -29.20 -1.30
CA ARG A 217 -35.56 -29.72 -1.94
C ARG A 217 -35.74 -31.22 -1.74
N ARG A 218 -34.68 -32.03 -1.92
CA ARG A 218 -34.75 -33.48 -1.64
C ARG A 218 -35.05 -33.77 -0.18
N THR A 219 -34.50 -32.96 0.73
CA THR A 219 -34.73 -33.14 2.17
C THR A 219 -36.20 -32.88 2.50
N GLU A 220 -36.80 -31.86 1.87
CA GLU A 220 -38.23 -31.55 2.00
C GLU A 220 -39.12 -32.65 1.40
N GLU A 221 -38.80 -33.16 0.20
CA GLU A 221 -39.51 -34.29 -0.41
C GLU A 221 -39.47 -35.56 0.47
N VAL A 222 -38.35 -35.83 1.14
CA VAL A 222 -38.22 -36.94 2.09
C VAL A 222 -39.05 -36.71 3.35
N ILE A 223 -39.09 -35.48 3.89
CA ILE A 223 -39.90 -35.15 5.06
C ILE A 223 -41.40 -35.29 4.72
N ASP A 224 -41.83 -34.79 3.57
CA ASP A 224 -43.22 -34.89 3.10
C ASP A 224 -43.64 -36.34 2.83
N ALA A 225 -42.73 -37.15 2.28
CA ALA A 225 -42.94 -38.59 2.13
C ALA A 225 -43.02 -39.35 3.47
N LEU A 226 -42.34 -38.85 4.51
CA LEU A 226 -42.41 -39.41 5.86
C LEU A 226 -43.65 -38.95 6.64
N ASP A 227 -44.19 -37.78 6.32
CA ASP A 227 -45.40 -37.20 6.96
C ASP A 227 -46.70 -37.66 6.27
N SER A 228 -46.60 -38.34 5.12
CA SER A 228 -47.72 -39.00 4.47
C SER A 228 -48.29 -40.12 5.36
N PRO A 229 -49.54 -40.03 5.84
CA PRO A 229 -50.09 -41.00 6.78
C PRO A 229 -50.22 -42.36 6.10
N ARG A 230 -49.41 -43.33 6.55
CA ARG A 230 -49.58 -44.74 6.18
C ARG A 230 -50.99 -45.17 6.59
N GLN A 231 -51.85 -45.34 5.60
CA GLN A 231 -53.13 -46.02 5.76
C GLN A 231 -52.79 -47.47 6.11
N TYR A 232 -52.80 -47.77 7.41
CA TYR A 232 -52.74 -49.15 7.91
C TYR A 232 -54.02 -49.84 7.46
N ASP A 233 -53.88 -50.86 6.62
CA ASP A 233 -54.98 -51.75 6.24
C ASP A 233 -55.08 -52.85 7.30
N ASP A 234 -56.05 -52.70 8.22
CA ASP A 234 -56.29 -53.63 9.33
C ASP A 234 -56.75 -55.03 8.87
N ALA A 235 -56.87 -55.30 7.56
CA ALA A 235 -57.32 -56.58 7.01
C ALA A 235 -56.28 -57.71 7.06
N GLU A 236 -55.02 -57.46 7.43
CA GLU A 236 -53.95 -58.47 7.38
C GLU A 236 -53.78 -59.28 8.68
N TYR A 237 -54.48 -58.94 9.77
CA TYR A 237 -54.27 -59.57 11.10
C TYR A 237 -55.44 -60.43 11.63
N GLU A 238 -56.51 -60.65 10.87
CA GLU A 238 -57.56 -61.61 11.26
C GLU A 238 -57.40 -62.96 10.53
N ARG A 239 -56.51 -63.82 11.05
CA ARG A 239 -56.61 -65.30 10.89
C ARG A 239 -56.06 -66.04 12.09
#